data_AF-A0A7S3MZA5-F1
#
_entry.id   AF-A0A7S3MZA5-F1
#
_cell.length_a   1.000
_cell.length_b   1.000
_cell.length_c   1.000
_cell.angle_alpha   90.00
_cell.angle_beta   90.00
_cell.angle_gamma   90.00
#
_symmetry.space_group_name_H-M   'P 1'
#
loop_
_entity.id
_entity.type
_entity.pdbx_description
1 polymer ?
#
loop_
_entity_poly.entity_id
_entity_poly.type
_entity_poly.pdbx_seq_one_letter_code
_entity_poly.pdbx_strand_id
1 'polypeptide(L)'
;MDPPAEPTTKEAPKELAPGVPALTPEIIGTPNQGYLKRDSQIKREEDEGKIEFIVVKNDKKLSSMRNLIDLKNIIAKQLPRMPRNYIVRLTMDRQHEAMIIRKRASQ
;
A
#
# COMPACT_ATOMS: atom_id res chain seq x y z
N MET A 1 -8.30 -21.06 47.05
CA MET A 1 -8.87 -21.02 45.70
C MET A 1 -8.71 -19.58 45.26
N ASP A 2 -7.52 -19.24 44.79
CA ASP A 2 -7.14 -17.87 44.45
C ASP A 2 -7.53 -17.57 42.99
N PRO A 3 -7.98 -16.34 42.68
CA PRO A 3 -8.41 -15.98 41.33
C PRO A 3 -7.22 -15.86 40.36
N PRO A 4 -7.38 -16.19 39.07
CA PRO A 4 -6.31 -16.05 38.10
C PRO A 4 -6.05 -14.57 37.76
N ALA A 5 -4.80 -14.15 37.90
CA ALA A 5 -4.33 -12.81 37.56
C ALA A 5 -4.35 -12.55 36.05
N GLU A 6 -4.85 -11.38 35.64
CA GLU A 6 -4.78 -10.86 34.28
C GLU A 6 -3.33 -10.51 33.89
N PRO A 7 -2.85 -10.86 32.68
CA PRO A 7 -1.56 -10.37 32.20
C PRO A 7 -1.71 -9.01 31.50
N THR A 8 -1.48 -7.91 32.22
CA THR A 8 -1.07 -6.64 31.60
C THR A 8 0.43 -6.67 31.34
N THR A 9 0.86 -6.74 30.07
CA THR A 9 2.26 -6.41 29.73
C THR A 9 2.29 -5.51 28.49
N LYS A 10 2.76 -4.29 28.71
CA LYS A 10 3.16 -3.31 27.69
C LYS A 10 4.42 -3.85 27.00
N GLU A 11 4.38 -4.14 25.69
CA GLU A 11 5.61 -4.38 24.93
C GLU A 11 6.22 -3.03 24.50
N ALA A 12 7.32 -2.69 25.15
CA ALA A 12 8.26 -1.66 24.69
C ALA A 12 9.11 -2.20 23.51
N PRO A 13 9.72 -1.33 22.68
CA PRO A 13 10.43 -1.74 21.48
C PRO A 13 11.64 -2.62 21.81
N LYS A 14 11.69 -3.83 21.27
CA LYS A 14 12.87 -4.70 21.39
C LYS A 14 14.07 -4.05 20.70
N GLU A 15 15.07 -3.72 21.52
CA GLU A 15 16.42 -3.34 21.11
C GLU A 15 16.97 -4.39 20.13
N LEU A 16 17.45 -3.92 18.98
CA LEU A 16 17.92 -4.76 17.89
C LEU A 16 19.18 -5.52 18.34
N ALA A 17 19.12 -6.85 18.29
CA ALA A 17 20.16 -7.73 18.81
C ALA A 17 21.58 -7.41 18.25
N PRO A 18 22.64 -7.53 19.09
CA PRO A 18 24.00 -7.24 18.67
C PRO A 18 24.46 -8.32 17.68
N GLY A 19 24.67 -7.91 16.42
CA GLY A 19 25.05 -8.80 15.33
C GLY A 19 24.30 -8.57 14.02
N VAL A 20 23.35 -7.63 13.96
CA VAL A 20 22.81 -7.18 12.67
C VAL A 20 23.89 -6.38 11.94
N PRO A 21 24.43 -6.87 10.81
CA PRO A 21 25.40 -6.09 10.07
C PRO A 21 24.69 -4.83 9.57
N ALA A 22 25.32 -3.66 9.77
CA ALA A 22 24.92 -2.46 9.06
C ALA A 22 24.85 -2.81 7.57
N LEU A 23 23.77 -2.41 6.90
CA LEU A 23 23.52 -2.68 5.49
C LEU A 23 24.60 -1.99 4.65
N THR A 24 25.76 -2.62 4.49
CA THR A 24 26.81 -2.19 3.58
C THR A 24 26.51 -2.76 2.19
N PRO A 25 26.71 -1.98 1.12
CA PRO A 25 26.15 -2.27 -0.20
C PRO A 25 26.85 -3.37 -1.00
N GLU A 26 27.88 -4.06 -0.48
CA GLU A 26 28.79 -4.83 -1.33
C GLU A 26 28.63 -6.35 -1.32
N ILE A 27 27.85 -6.96 -0.43
CA ILE A 27 27.91 -8.43 -0.26
C ILE A 27 26.50 -9.04 -0.26
N ILE A 28 26.23 -9.87 -1.26
CA ILE A 28 25.07 -10.76 -1.48
C ILE A 28 23.91 -10.16 -2.28
N GLY A 29 23.79 -10.62 -3.53
CA GLY A 29 22.56 -10.58 -4.32
C GLY A 29 21.43 -11.29 -3.58
N THR A 30 20.71 -10.52 -2.77
CA THR A 30 19.54 -10.94 -2.02
C THR A 30 18.30 -10.57 -2.85
N PRO A 31 17.28 -11.45 -2.96
CA PRO A 31 16.07 -11.19 -3.77
C PRO A 31 15.29 -9.93 -3.34
N ASN A 32 15.70 -9.28 -2.23
CA ASN A 32 15.12 -8.05 -1.68
C ASN A 32 15.81 -6.74 -2.07
N GLN A 33 17.04 -6.74 -2.61
CA GLN A 33 17.71 -5.47 -2.96
C GLN A 33 16.96 -4.67 -4.03
N GLY A 34 16.34 -5.36 -4.99
CA GLY A 34 15.52 -4.72 -6.01
C GLY A 34 14.25 -4.06 -5.47
N TYR A 35 13.69 -4.56 -4.37
CA TYR A 35 12.52 -3.96 -3.71
C TYR A 35 12.93 -2.70 -2.93
N LEU A 36 13.99 -2.78 -2.13
CA LEU A 36 14.50 -1.64 -1.35
C LEU A 36 14.90 -0.44 -2.24
N LYS A 37 15.49 -0.71 -3.41
CA LYS A 37 15.87 0.35 -4.37
C LYS A 37 14.65 0.96 -5.09
N ARG A 38 13.61 0.17 -5.37
CA ARG A 38 12.36 0.66 -5.96
C ARG A 38 11.56 1.49 -4.95
N ASP A 39 11.46 1.01 -3.72
CA ASP A 39 10.71 1.68 -2.67
C ASP A 39 11.34 3.03 -2.30
N SER A 40 12.67 3.13 -2.31
CA SER A 40 13.37 4.41 -2.12
C SER A 40 13.12 5.42 -3.23
N GLN A 41 12.95 4.98 -4.49
CA GLN A 41 12.57 5.87 -5.59
C GLN A 41 11.14 6.39 -5.44
N ILE A 42 10.19 5.50 -5.13
CA ILE A 42 8.78 5.87 -4.91
C ILE A 42 8.66 6.83 -3.73
N LYS A 43 9.36 6.54 -2.63
CA LYS A 43 9.38 7.44 -1.46
C LYS A 43 9.89 8.82 -1.82
N ARG A 44 10.97 8.91 -2.61
CA ARG A 44 11.47 10.21 -3.07
C ARG A 44 10.45 10.95 -3.96
N GLU A 45 9.75 10.24 -4.85
CA GLU A 45 8.70 10.86 -5.66
C GLU A 45 7.49 11.34 -4.83
N GLU A 46 7.17 10.66 -3.75
CA GLU A 46 6.15 11.08 -2.78
C GLU A 46 6.61 12.31 -2.01
N ASP A 47 7.85 12.33 -1.51
CA ASP A 47 8.47 13.47 -0.82
C ASP A 47 8.57 14.71 -1.74
N GLU A 48 8.86 14.49 -3.03
CA GLU A 48 8.85 15.52 -4.08
C GLU A 48 7.43 15.94 -4.51
N GLY A 49 6.39 15.28 -3.97
CA GLY A 49 4.98 15.57 -4.26
C GLY A 49 4.53 15.20 -5.69
N LYS A 50 5.32 14.40 -6.41
CA LYS A 50 5.00 13.92 -7.78
C LYS A 50 3.96 12.81 -7.78
N ILE A 51 3.92 12.01 -6.71
CA ILE A 51 2.91 10.98 -6.50
C ILE A 51 2.24 11.16 -5.15
N GLU A 52 1.06 10.60 -5.01
CA GLU A 52 0.34 10.54 -3.75
C GLU A 52 -0.39 9.21 -3.62
N PHE A 53 -0.47 8.71 -2.40
CA PHE A 53 -1.26 7.54 -2.05
C PHE A 53 -2.58 8.01 -1.45
N ILE A 54 -3.68 7.60 -2.06
CA ILE A 54 -5.02 7.98 -1.59
C ILE A 54 -5.89 6.74 -1.46
N VAL A 55 -6.64 6.68 -0.36
CA VAL A 55 -7.70 5.69 -0.18
C VAL A 55 -8.99 6.27 -0.75
N VAL A 56 -9.61 5.53 -1.66
CA VAL A 56 -10.82 5.93 -2.37
C VAL A 56 -11.92 4.92 -2.09
N LYS A 57 -13.11 5.46 -1.84
CA LYS A 57 -14.35 4.71 -1.59
C LYS A 57 -15.48 5.30 -2.42
N ASN A 58 -16.51 4.52 -2.69
CA ASN A 58 -17.73 5.04 -3.30
C ASN A 58 -18.55 5.89 -2.28
N ASP A 59 -18.17 7.16 -2.12
CA ASP A 59 -18.82 8.16 -1.27
C ASP A 59 -19.80 9.08 -2.03
N LYS A 60 -20.15 8.72 -3.27
CA LYS A 60 -20.96 9.50 -4.21
C LYS A 60 -20.38 10.86 -4.62
N LYS A 61 -19.14 11.19 -4.27
CA LYS A 61 -18.49 12.42 -4.75
C LYS A 61 -17.90 12.20 -6.13
N LEU A 62 -17.94 13.25 -6.96
CA LEU A 62 -17.44 13.21 -8.33
C LEU A 62 -15.94 12.89 -8.39
N SER A 63 -15.14 13.41 -7.45
CA SER A 63 -13.70 13.14 -7.36
C SER A 63 -13.40 11.67 -7.12
N SER A 64 -14.06 11.06 -6.12
CA SER A 64 -13.92 9.64 -5.80
C SER A 64 -14.41 8.77 -6.95
N MET A 65 -15.54 9.11 -7.57
CA MET A 65 -16.06 8.36 -8.72
C MET A 65 -15.10 8.36 -9.91
N ARG A 66 -14.46 9.50 -10.24
CA ARG A 66 -13.44 9.57 -11.30
C ARG A 66 -12.29 8.60 -11.02
N ASN A 67 -11.74 8.65 -9.81
CA ASN A 67 -10.66 7.75 -9.38
C ASN A 67 -11.08 6.26 -9.46
N LEU A 68 -12.31 5.90 -9.05
CA LEU A 68 -12.81 4.53 -9.13
C LEU A 68 -13.05 4.05 -10.57
N ILE A 69 -13.44 4.95 -11.48
CA ILE A 69 -13.58 4.64 -12.91
C ILE A 69 -12.22 4.35 -13.54
N ASP A 70 -11.21 5.16 -13.22
CA ASP A 70 -9.85 4.93 -13.70
C ASP A 70 -9.29 3.63 -13.14
N LEU A 71 -9.51 3.38 -11.84
CA LEU A 71 -9.11 2.14 -11.18
C LEU A 71 -9.75 0.90 -11.82
N LYS A 72 -11.09 0.88 -12.03
CA LYS A 72 -11.75 -0.29 -12.64
C LYS A 72 -11.26 -0.53 -14.07
N ASN A 73 -10.88 0.52 -14.80
CA ASN A 73 -10.31 0.39 -16.14
C ASN A 73 -8.89 -0.20 -16.09
N ILE A 74 -8.06 0.21 -15.13
CA ILE A 74 -6.72 -0.37 -14.91
C ILE A 74 -6.86 -1.85 -14.56
N ILE A 75 -7.68 -2.20 -13.57
CA ILE A 75 -7.89 -3.59 -13.13
C ILE A 75 -8.41 -4.45 -14.29
N ALA A 76 -9.35 -3.95 -15.09
CA ALA A 76 -9.88 -4.69 -16.24
C ALA A 76 -8.82 -4.95 -17.33
N LYS A 77 -7.83 -4.06 -17.49
CA LYS A 77 -6.71 -4.28 -18.42
C LYS A 77 -5.68 -5.25 -17.85
N GLN A 78 -5.38 -5.15 -16.56
CA GLN A 78 -4.36 -6.00 -15.90
C GLN A 78 -4.87 -7.41 -15.59
N LEU A 79 -6.19 -7.58 -15.42
CA LEU A 79 -6.82 -8.87 -15.13
C LEU A 79 -7.76 -9.28 -16.28
N PRO A 80 -7.22 -9.67 -17.46
CA PRO A 80 -8.04 -9.98 -18.64
C PRO A 80 -8.94 -11.21 -18.45
N ARG A 81 -8.61 -12.10 -17.51
CA ARG A 81 -9.41 -13.29 -17.16
C ARG A 81 -10.54 -12.98 -16.16
N MET A 82 -10.57 -11.79 -15.57
CA MET A 82 -11.61 -11.40 -14.62
C MET A 82 -12.84 -10.83 -15.36
N PRO A 83 -14.05 -11.36 -15.12
CA PRO A 83 -15.25 -10.84 -15.76
C PRO A 83 -15.48 -9.35 -15.44
N ARG A 84 -15.76 -8.55 -16.48
CA ARG A 84 -15.93 -7.08 -16.32
C ARG A 84 -17.03 -6.72 -15.32
N ASN A 85 -18.14 -7.45 -15.33
CA ASN A 85 -19.24 -7.22 -14.39
C ASN A 85 -18.84 -7.47 -12.94
N TYR A 86 -17.94 -8.42 -12.70
CA TYR A 86 -17.44 -8.70 -11.36
C TYR A 86 -16.52 -7.59 -10.86
N ILE A 87 -15.61 -7.11 -11.72
CA ILE A 87 -14.73 -5.97 -11.41
C ILE A 87 -15.57 -4.74 -11.06
N VAL A 88 -16.57 -4.40 -11.88
CA VAL A 88 -17.44 -3.24 -11.62
C VAL A 88 -18.19 -3.38 -10.30
N ARG A 89 -18.74 -4.57 -10.01
CA ARG A 89 -19.45 -4.84 -8.75
C ARG A 89 -18.57 -4.59 -7.54
N LEU A 90 -17.34 -5.10 -7.52
CA LEU A 90 -16.41 -4.88 -6.41
C LEU A 90 -15.93 -3.43 -6.31
N THR A 91 -15.45 -2.86 -7.42
CA THR A 91 -14.82 -1.53 -7.40
C THR A 91 -15.82 -0.41 -7.07
N MET A 92 -17.10 -0.61 -7.43
CA MET A 92 -18.17 0.37 -7.17
C MET A 92 -18.98 0.05 -5.91
N ASP A 93 -18.68 -1.05 -5.20
CA ASP A 93 -19.32 -1.35 -3.93
C ASP A 93 -18.95 -0.30 -2.87
N ARG A 94 -19.92 0.06 -2.02
CA ARG A 94 -19.68 0.97 -0.89
C ARG A 94 -19.01 0.30 0.29
N GLN A 95 -18.98 -1.03 0.35
CA GLN A 95 -18.25 -1.78 1.40
C GLN A 95 -16.77 -1.98 1.06
N HIS A 96 -16.37 -1.72 -0.19
CA HIS A 96 -14.99 -1.86 -0.63
C HIS A 96 -14.29 -0.51 -0.66
N GLU A 97 -13.01 -0.53 -0.31
CA GLU A 97 -12.10 0.62 -0.37
C GLU A 97 -10.88 0.22 -1.16
N ALA A 98 -10.32 1.15 -1.92
CA ALA A 98 -9.15 0.91 -2.74
C ALA A 98 -8.09 1.98 -2.46
N MET A 99 -6.87 1.53 -2.20
CA MET A 99 -5.70 2.39 -2.21
C MET A 99 -5.21 2.56 -3.65
N ILE A 100 -5.06 3.80 -4.09
CA ILE A 100 -4.52 4.11 -5.41
C ILE A 100 -3.32 5.04 -5.30
N ILE A 101 -2.44 4.92 -6.29
CA ILE A 101 -1.30 5.81 -6.48
C ILE A 101 -1.67 6.79 -7.59
N ARG A 102 -1.76 8.08 -7.28
CA ARG A 102 -2.06 9.12 -8.26
C ARG A 102 -0.81 9.93 -8.53
N LYS A 103 -0.40 9.98 -9.80
CA LYS A 103 0.67 10.89 -10.24
C LYS A 103 0.08 12.29 -10.42
N ARG A 104 0.67 13.30 -9.80
CA ARG A 104 0.34 14.70 -10.05
C ARG A 104 0.99 15.11 -11.36
N ALA A 105 0.20 15.64 -12.29
CA ALA A 105 0.77 16.31 -13.45
C ALA A 105 1.45 17.58 -12.95
N SER A 106 2.73 17.76 -13.25
CA SER A 106 3.41 19.04 -13.11
C SER A 106 2.61 20.06 -13.93
N GLN A 107 1.99 21.04 -13.26
CA GLN A 107 1.51 22.24 -13.93
C GLN A 107 2.69 23.07 -14.39
#